data_AF-A0A0F7P757-F1
#
_entry.id   AF-A0A0F7P757-F1
#
_cell.length_a   1.000
_cell.length_b   1.000
_cell.length_c   1.000
_cell.angle_alpha   90.00
_cell.angle_beta   90.00
_cell.angle_gamma   90.00
#
_symmetry.space_group_name_H-M   'P 1'
#
loop_
_entity.id
_entity.type
_entity.pdbx_description
1 polymer ?
#
loop_
_entity_poly.entity_id
_entity_poly.type
_entity_poly.pdbx_seq_one_letter_code
_entity_poly.pdbx_strand_id
1 'polypeptide(L)'
;MMSASDARRVNNSSFFGLYDFFSMFIPGTTLIIGLLPFLPQRLVLKPYELAFLVIILGYVVGRGVHSAAESADNFLNNPNHRDLFISALGNEHPNSSVGDLFDSFYNRAKADLPINGVPDDRTEASGSLLGIMYVHARSKLTMDGSGRAKTFQATFAFYRSIHFVMVALAAIYIFYSIVHYYELIPGGLDFITYIGGLGIPPQIMVGASEFLAGISFFTFHDAKGDHRQYYIQYLIQEYLIVTESEDEYSPQQGTFAR
;
A
#
# COMPACT_ATOMS: atom_id res chain seq x y z
N MET A 1 39.21 2.01 11.22
CA MET A 1 38.94 0.86 10.32
C MET A 1 37.45 0.63 10.34
N MET A 2 36.79 0.79 9.20
CA MET A 2 35.35 0.58 9.05
C MET A 2 35.10 -0.93 9.02
N SER A 3 34.18 -1.44 9.85
CA SER A 3 33.92 -2.88 9.93
C SER A 3 33.33 -3.39 8.61
N ALA A 4 33.62 -4.62 8.21
CA ALA A 4 32.99 -5.26 7.05
C ALA A 4 31.45 -5.32 7.18
N SER A 5 30.90 -5.23 8.39
CA SER A 5 29.47 -5.06 8.67
C SER A 5 28.93 -3.68 8.26
N ASP A 6 29.74 -2.63 8.42
CA ASP A 6 29.35 -1.25 8.08
C ASP A 6 29.40 -1.01 6.57
N ALA A 7 30.32 -1.67 5.87
CA ALA A 7 30.38 -1.64 4.41
C ALA A 7 29.17 -2.35 3.75
N ARG A 8 28.53 -3.31 4.43
CA ARG A 8 27.30 -3.97 3.96
C ARG A 8 26.03 -3.14 4.17
N ARG A 9 26.00 -2.25 5.17
CA ARG A 9 24.82 -1.44 5.50
C ARG A 9 24.58 -0.25 4.57
N VAL A 10 25.59 0.23 3.85
CA VAL A 10 25.48 1.47 3.03
C VAL A 10 24.88 1.22 1.63
N ASN A 11 24.72 -0.03 1.18
CA ASN A 11 24.60 -0.29 -0.27
C ASN A 11 23.20 -0.64 -0.82
N ASN A 12 22.10 -0.57 -0.06
CA ASN A 12 20.81 -1.12 -0.51
C ASN A 12 19.59 -0.17 -0.43
N SER A 13 19.76 1.15 -0.40
CA SER A 13 18.64 2.04 -0.73
C SER A 13 18.55 2.17 -2.25
N SER A 14 17.97 1.18 -2.93
CA SER A 14 17.70 1.32 -4.36
C SER A 14 16.80 2.54 -4.55
N PHE A 15 17.15 3.42 -5.50
CA PHE A 15 16.37 4.62 -5.84
C PHE A 15 14.92 4.28 -6.26
N PHE A 16 14.68 3.01 -6.58
CA PHE A 16 13.40 2.46 -6.96
C PHE A 16 13.20 1.13 -6.24
N GLY A 17 12.40 1.14 -5.17
CA GLY A 17 12.09 -0.06 -4.39
C GLY A 17 10.92 -0.85 -4.97
N LEU A 18 10.75 -2.08 -4.48
CA LEU A 18 9.56 -2.91 -4.75
C LEU A 18 8.26 -2.12 -4.45
N TYR A 19 8.28 -1.36 -3.35
CA TYR A 19 7.18 -0.50 -2.95
C TYR A 19 6.85 0.55 -4.00
N ASP A 20 7.84 1.30 -4.49
CA ASP A 20 7.64 2.36 -5.49
C ASP A 20 7.10 1.79 -6.81
N PHE A 21 7.59 0.62 -7.21
CA PHE A 21 7.14 -0.05 -8.42
C PHE A 21 5.66 -0.43 -8.34
N PHE A 22 5.26 -1.16 -7.30
CA PHE A 22 3.90 -1.66 -7.17
C PHE A 22 2.90 -0.57 -6.76
N SER A 23 3.27 0.29 -5.82
CA SER A 23 2.31 1.25 -5.24
C SER A 23 2.18 2.56 -6.02
N MET A 24 3.17 2.90 -6.87
CA MET A 24 3.18 4.16 -7.60
C MET A 24 3.26 3.92 -9.11
N PHE A 25 4.32 3.25 -9.59
CA PHE A 25 4.59 3.14 -11.02
C PHE A 25 3.50 2.39 -11.80
N ILE A 26 3.09 1.21 -11.33
CA ILE A 26 2.04 0.42 -12.01
C ILE A 26 0.72 1.20 -12.05
N PRO A 27 0.13 1.68 -10.93
CA PRO A 27 -1.11 2.45 -10.97
C PRO A 27 -1.03 3.69 -11.87
N GLY A 28 0.06 4.45 -11.80
CA GLY A 28 0.22 5.62 -12.66
C GLY A 28 0.34 5.26 -14.13
N THR A 29 1.08 4.20 -14.47
CA THR A 29 1.15 3.66 -15.84
C THR A 29 -0.23 3.22 -16.33
N THR A 30 -1.01 2.50 -15.50
CA THR A 30 -2.39 2.11 -15.82
C THR A 30 -3.26 3.33 -16.10
N LEU A 31 -3.17 4.38 -15.29
CA LEU A 31 -3.92 5.62 -15.53
C LEU A 31 -3.51 6.27 -16.85
N ILE A 32 -2.21 6.43 -17.12
CA ILE A 32 -1.72 7.03 -18.37
C ILE A 32 -2.19 6.22 -19.58
N ILE A 33 -2.04 4.90 -19.56
CA ILE A 33 -2.49 4.02 -20.64
C ILE A 33 -4.01 4.13 -20.82
N GLY A 34 -4.78 4.12 -19.73
CA GLY A 34 -6.22 4.29 -19.74
C GLY A 34 -6.67 5.66 -20.27
N LEU A 35 -5.81 6.68 -20.24
CA LEU A 35 -6.09 7.99 -20.81
C LEU A 35 -5.66 8.16 -22.27
N LEU A 36 -4.85 7.25 -22.82
CA LEU A 36 -4.40 7.32 -24.22
C LEU A 36 -5.55 7.39 -25.24
N PRO A 37 -6.70 6.70 -25.06
CA PRO A 37 -7.81 6.80 -26.00
C PRO A 37 -8.41 8.21 -26.14
N PHE A 38 -8.16 9.12 -25.19
CA PHE A 38 -8.59 10.51 -25.26
C PHE A 38 -7.60 11.41 -26.02
N LEU A 39 -6.44 10.91 -26.43
CA LEU A 39 -5.51 11.69 -27.23
C LEU A 39 -6.11 12.01 -28.62
N PRO A 40 -5.79 13.19 -29.19
CA PRO A 40 -6.18 13.52 -30.55
C PRO A 40 -5.58 12.53 -31.56
N GLN A 41 -6.37 12.07 -32.55
CA GLN A 41 -5.88 11.14 -33.58
C GLN A 41 -4.73 11.72 -34.44
N ARG A 42 -4.64 13.05 -34.54
CA ARG A 42 -3.54 13.74 -35.23
C ARG A 42 -2.20 13.63 -34.51
N LEU A 43 -2.21 13.24 -33.22
CA LEU A 43 -1.01 13.06 -32.43
C LEU A 43 -0.42 11.66 -32.69
N VAL A 44 0.40 11.55 -33.72
CA VAL A 44 1.09 10.29 -34.04
C VAL A 44 2.34 10.16 -33.17
N LEU A 45 2.22 9.46 -32.04
CA LEU A 45 3.37 9.11 -31.20
C LEU A 45 4.05 7.86 -31.74
N LYS A 46 5.38 7.90 -31.85
CA LYS A 46 6.14 6.69 -32.17
C LYS A 46 6.20 5.76 -30.96
N PRO A 47 6.35 4.43 -31.14
CA PRO A 47 6.34 3.48 -30.02
C PRO A 47 7.33 3.80 -28.89
N TYR A 48 8.54 4.28 -29.22
CA TYR A 48 9.54 4.64 -28.21
C TYR A 48 9.19 5.93 -27.45
N GLU A 49 8.51 6.89 -28.09
CA GLU A 49 8.04 8.13 -27.45
C GLU A 49 6.92 7.80 -26.47
N LEU A 50 6.01 6.91 -26.87
CA LEU A 50 4.94 6.42 -26.00
C LEU A 50 5.51 5.65 -24.80
N ALA A 51 6.47 4.75 -25.03
CA ALA A 51 7.12 4.02 -23.95
C ALA A 51 7.81 4.95 -22.96
N PHE A 52 8.57 5.94 -23.46
CA PHE A 52 9.23 6.95 -22.64
C PHE A 52 8.23 7.78 -21.82
N LEU A 53 7.15 8.23 -22.46
CA LEU A 53 6.07 8.96 -21.82
C LEU A 53 5.41 8.13 -20.71
N VAL A 54 5.07 6.88 -21.00
CA VAL A 54 4.45 5.97 -20.02
C VAL A 54 5.37 5.72 -18.84
N ILE A 55 6.67 5.51 -19.06
CA ILE A 55 7.61 5.22 -17.97
C ILE A 55 7.75 6.45 -17.05
N ILE A 56 8.02 7.63 -17.64
CA ILE A 56 8.28 8.84 -16.84
C ILE A 56 6.99 9.38 -16.21
N LEU A 57 5.95 9.59 -17.01
CA LEU A 57 4.68 10.09 -16.49
C LEU A 57 4.01 9.06 -15.61
N GLY A 58 4.13 7.76 -15.90
CA GLY A 58 3.59 6.71 -15.05
C GLY A 58 4.13 6.78 -13.63
N TYR A 59 5.43 7.02 -13.45
CA TYR A 59 5.98 7.20 -12.09
C TYR A 59 5.50 8.50 -11.43
N VAL A 60 5.58 9.63 -12.13
CA VAL A 60 5.25 10.96 -11.58
C VAL A 60 3.76 11.04 -11.22
N VAL A 61 2.88 10.67 -12.15
CA VAL A 61 1.44 10.58 -11.92
C VAL A 61 1.13 9.52 -10.89
N GLY A 62 1.85 8.40 -10.89
CA GLY A 62 1.76 7.35 -9.89
C GLY A 62 1.93 7.84 -8.46
N ARG A 63 2.91 8.71 -8.20
CA ARG A 63 3.08 9.36 -6.89
C ARG A 63 1.86 10.21 -6.49
N GLY A 64 1.31 10.96 -7.43
CA GLY A 64 0.10 11.76 -7.22
C GLY A 64 -1.12 10.89 -6.91
N VAL A 65 -1.33 9.84 -7.71
CA VAL A 65 -2.38 8.83 -7.51
C VAL A 65 -2.27 8.18 -6.14
N HIS A 66 -1.06 7.76 -5.76
CA HIS A 66 -0.80 7.13 -4.48
C HIS A 66 -1.21 8.04 -3.31
N SER A 67 -0.77 9.31 -3.34
CA SER A 67 -1.12 10.30 -2.32
C SER A 67 -2.62 10.61 -2.30
N ALA A 68 -3.26 10.72 -3.47
CA ALA A 68 -4.70 10.94 -3.57
C ALA A 68 -5.50 9.76 -3.01
N ALA A 69 -5.07 8.52 -3.29
CA ALA A 69 -5.69 7.31 -2.77
C ALA A 69 -5.54 7.21 -1.24
N GLU A 70 -4.41 7.64 -0.68
CA GLU A 70 -4.24 7.80 0.78
C GLU A 70 -5.18 8.83 1.37
N SER A 71 -5.29 9.99 0.74
CA SER A 71 -6.19 11.05 1.18
C SER A 71 -7.66 10.60 1.14
N ALA A 72 -8.07 9.88 0.09
CA ALA A 72 -9.41 9.34 -0.04
C ALA A 72 -9.72 8.32 1.06
N ASP A 73 -8.77 7.44 1.37
CA ASP A 73 -8.90 6.47 2.46
C ASP A 73 -9.08 7.13 3.82
N ASN A 74 -8.29 8.17 4.09
CA ASN A 74 -8.36 8.94 5.33
C ASN A 74 -9.69 9.69 5.44
N PHE A 75 -10.18 10.25 4.32
CA PHE A 75 -11.48 10.94 4.27
C PHE A 75 -12.65 10.00 4.57
N LEU A 76 -12.57 8.74 4.13
CA LEU A 76 -13.58 7.71 4.42
C LEU A 76 -13.46 7.10 5.83
N ASN A 77 -12.58 7.64 6.68
CA ASN A 77 -12.33 7.17 8.05
C ASN A 77 -12.03 5.66 8.13
N ASN A 78 -11.34 5.13 7.11
CA ASN A 78 -10.90 3.74 7.13
C ASN A 78 -9.78 3.59 8.17
N PRO A 79 -9.87 2.64 9.12
CA PRO A 79 -8.84 2.48 10.14
C PRO A 79 -7.51 2.17 9.48
N ASN A 80 -6.44 2.83 9.92
CA ASN A 80 -5.10 2.55 9.39
C ASN A 80 -4.50 1.30 10.05
N HIS A 81 -3.33 0.85 9.60
CA HIS A 81 -2.69 -0.35 10.18
C HIS A 81 -2.37 -0.20 11.68
N ARG A 82 -2.05 1.00 12.15
CA ARG A 82 -1.81 1.26 13.57
C ARG A 82 -3.09 1.15 14.39
N ASP A 83 -4.20 1.67 13.89
CA ASP A 83 -5.49 1.58 14.59
C ASP A 83 -5.97 0.13 14.67
N LEU A 84 -5.80 -0.63 13.58
CA LEU A 84 -6.11 -2.06 13.56
C LEU A 84 -5.19 -2.87 14.46
N PHE A 85 -3.90 -2.51 14.53
CA PHE A 85 -2.97 -3.11 15.48
C PHE A 85 -3.41 -2.88 16.92
N ILE A 86 -3.74 -1.63 17.27
CA ILE A 86 -4.17 -1.25 18.62
C ILE A 86 -5.46 -1.99 18.99
N SER A 87 -6.44 -2.02 18.08
CA SER A 87 -7.69 -2.74 18.29
C SER A 87 -7.46 -4.25 18.44
N ALA A 88 -6.65 -4.85 17.55
CA ALA A 88 -6.35 -6.27 17.62
C ALA A 88 -5.60 -6.63 18.91
N LEU A 89 -4.63 -5.84 19.33
CA LEU A 89 -3.82 -6.15 20.52
C LEU A 89 -4.52 -5.79 21.84
N GLY A 90 -5.46 -4.85 21.84
CA GLY A 90 -6.22 -4.46 23.03
C GLY A 90 -7.47 -5.31 23.30
N ASN A 91 -7.99 -6.04 22.30
CA ASN A 91 -9.20 -6.85 22.45
C ASN A 91 -8.89 -8.29 22.90
N GLU A 92 -9.79 -8.87 23.70
CA GLU A 92 -9.76 -10.31 23.97
C GLU A 92 -10.03 -11.12 22.70
N HIS A 93 -9.27 -12.19 22.51
CA HIS A 93 -9.46 -13.11 21.39
C HIS A 93 -9.99 -14.45 21.91
N PRO A 94 -11.20 -14.86 21.53
CA PRO A 94 -11.78 -16.13 21.99
C PRO A 94 -11.05 -17.36 21.41
N ASN A 95 -10.24 -17.19 20.37
CA ASN A 95 -9.41 -18.25 19.80
C ASN A 95 -8.03 -18.24 20.47
N SER A 96 -7.73 -19.30 21.22
CA SER A 96 -6.52 -19.37 22.06
C SER A 96 -5.23 -19.21 21.27
N SER A 97 -5.12 -19.79 20.07
CA SER A 97 -3.86 -19.74 19.30
C SER A 97 -3.49 -18.34 18.82
N VAL A 98 -4.49 -17.51 18.50
CA VAL A 98 -4.30 -16.12 18.11
C VAL A 98 -4.02 -15.27 19.35
N GLY A 99 -4.72 -15.53 20.46
CA GLY A 99 -4.46 -14.91 21.76
C GLY A 99 -3.01 -15.10 22.21
N ASP A 100 -2.53 -16.35 22.21
CA ASP A 100 -1.17 -16.73 22.62
C ASP A 100 -0.10 -15.98 21.81
N LEU A 101 -0.34 -15.76 20.51
CA LEU A 101 0.56 -14.99 19.64
C LEU A 101 0.62 -13.51 20.06
N PHE A 102 -0.53 -12.90 20.32
CA PHE A 102 -0.61 -11.51 20.76
C PHE A 102 0.00 -11.32 22.16
N ASP A 103 -0.22 -12.27 23.07
CA ASP A 103 0.36 -12.23 24.42
C ASP A 103 1.88 -12.40 24.36
N SER A 104 2.37 -13.34 23.55
CA SER A 104 3.81 -13.53 23.32
C SER A 104 4.47 -12.26 22.78
N PHE A 105 3.84 -11.63 21.78
CA PHE A 105 4.27 -10.34 21.25
C PHE A 105 4.31 -9.26 22.32
N TYR A 106 3.22 -9.10 23.06
CA TYR A 106 3.10 -8.03 24.05
C TYR A 106 4.17 -8.18 25.14
N ASN A 107 4.34 -9.38 25.67
CA ASN A 107 5.35 -9.68 26.69
C ASN A 107 6.76 -9.44 26.17
N ARG A 108 7.05 -9.82 24.92
CA ARG A 108 8.36 -9.56 24.33
C ARG A 108 8.60 -8.08 24.09
N ALA A 109 7.66 -7.38 23.45
CA ALA A 109 7.75 -5.95 23.18
C ALA A 109 7.87 -5.12 24.48
N LYS A 110 7.18 -5.55 25.54
CA LYS A 110 7.30 -4.98 26.89
C LYS A 110 8.72 -5.15 27.45
N ALA A 111 9.33 -6.32 27.29
CA ALA A 111 10.71 -6.56 27.74
C ALA A 111 11.74 -5.74 26.96
N ASP A 112 11.51 -5.52 25.66
CA ASP A 112 12.40 -4.77 24.78
C ASP A 112 12.28 -3.24 24.95
N LEU A 113 11.16 -2.75 25.51
CA LEU A 113 10.90 -1.32 25.69
C LEU A 113 11.27 -0.84 27.10
N PRO A 114 12.13 0.20 27.23
CA PRO A 114 12.51 0.77 28.53
C PRO A 114 11.41 1.71 29.07
N ILE A 115 10.18 1.22 29.19
CA ILE A 115 9.01 2.00 29.64
C ILE A 115 8.54 1.46 30.99
N ASN A 116 8.52 2.33 32.01
CA ASN A 116 8.00 2.00 33.33
C ASN A 116 6.46 2.04 33.34
N GLY A 117 5.83 1.19 34.17
CA GLY A 117 4.38 1.21 34.38
C GLY A 117 3.56 0.58 33.25
N VAL A 118 4.15 -0.33 32.48
CA VAL A 118 3.44 -1.13 31.47
C VAL A 118 2.62 -2.21 32.17
N PRO A 119 1.29 -2.29 31.96
CA PRO A 119 0.44 -3.34 32.54
C PRO A 119 0.93 -4.75 32.21
N ASP A 120 0.61 -5.71 33.06
CA ASP A 120 0.92 -7.13 32.81
C ASP A 120 0.00 -7.73 31.75
N ASP A 121 -1.25 -7.28 31.67
CA ASP A 121 -2.22 -7.68 30.66
C ASP A 121 -2.27 -6.65 29.51
N ARG A 122 -2.23 -7.14 28.27
CA ARG A 122 -2.34 -6.29 27.06
C ARG A 122 -3.69 -5.62 26.90
N THR A 123 -4.76 -6.20 27.45
CA THR A 123 -6.13 -5.65 27.39
C THR A 123 -6.29 -4.41 28.28
N GLU A 124 -5.42 -4.25 29.28
CA GLU A 124 -5.37 -3.08 30.15
C GLU A 124 -4.46 -1.97 29.59
N ALA A 125 -3.67 -2.26 28.55
CA ALA A 125 -2.73 -1.32 27.98
C ALA A 125 -3.45 -0.20 27.23
N SER A 126 -3.04 1.05 27.49
CA SER A 126 -3.58 2.20 26.76
C SER A 126 -3.27 2.11 25.25
N GLY A 127 -4.17 2.60 24.40
CA GLY A 127 -3.93 2.63 22.95
C GLY A 127 -2.68 3.43 22.55
N SER A 128 -2.24 4.39 23.38
CA SER A 128 -0.98 5.12 23.17
C SER A 128 0.24 4.21 23.31
N LEU A 129 0.27 3.38 24.35
CA LEU A 129 1.31 2.40 24.62
C LEU A 129 1.36 1.33 23.53
N LEU A 130 0.20 0.77 23.16
CA LEU A 130 0.10 -0.18 22.06
C LEU A 130 0.58 0.45 20.73
N GLY A 131 0.28 1.73 20.52
CA GLY A 131 0.79 2.49 19.39
C GLY A 131 2.31 2.66 19.39
N ILE A 132 2.96 2.77 20.55
CA ILE A 132 4.42 2.81 20.67
C ILE A 132 5.02 1.44 20.35
N MET A 133 4.43 0.35 20.85
CA MET A 133 4.84 -1.02 20.53
C MET A 133 4.77 -1.30 19.02
N TYR A 134 3.72 -0.83 18.34
CA TYR A 134 3.62 -0.92 16.88
C TYR A 134 4.80 -0.23 16.17
N VAL A 135 5.13 1.00 16.58
CA VAL A 135 6.25 1.77 15.98
C VAL A 135 7.58 1.09 16.27
N HIS A 136 7.77 0.58 17.48
CA HIS A 136 8.97 -0.16 17.88
C HIS A 136 9.16 -1.42 17.01
N ALA A 137 8.11 -2.25 16.89
CA ALA A 137 8.15 -3.46 16.09
C ALA A 137 8.48 -3.16 14.62
N ARG A 138 7.84 -2.14 14.03
CA ARG A 138 8.15 -1.71 12.66
C ARG A 138 9.57 -1.21 12.49
N SER A 139 10.09 -0.44 13.46
CA SER A 139 11.46 0.06 13.42
C SER A 139 12.45 -1.10 13.43
N LYS A 140 12.27 -2.07 14.34
CA LYS A 140 13.13 -3.24 14.47
C LYS A 140 13.17 -4.07 13.19
N LEU A 141 11.99 -4.40 12.64
CA LEU A 141 11.88 -5.13 11.37
C LEU A 141 12.49 -4.36 10.18
N THR A 142 12.36 -3.04 10.17
CA THR A 142 12.97 -2.21 9.13
C THR A 142 14.49 -2.24 9.20
N MET A 143 15.06 -2.23 10.40
CA MET A 143 16.50 -2.30 10.66
C MET A 143 17.10 -3.67 10.34
N ASP A 144 16.38 -4.75 10.65
CA ASP A 144 16.77 -6.12 10.28
C ASP A 144 16.78 -6.30 8.75
N GLY A 145 15.92 -5.55 8.05
CA GLY A 145 15.83 -5.61 6.60
C GLY A 145 15.01 -6.79 6.09
N SER A 146 14.34 -7.53 6.99
CA SER A 146 13.40 -8.59 6.64
C SER A 146 12.33 -8.08 5.67
N GLY A 147 12.18 -8.79 4.55
CA GLY A 147 11.51 -8.27 3.36
C GLY A 147 10.00 -8.51 3.31
N ARG A 148 9.43 -9.35 4.19
CA ARG A 148 8.04 -9.82 4.03
C ARG A 148 7.04 -8.72 4.37
N ALA A 149 7.17 -8.06 5.51
CA ALA A 149 6.34 -6.90 5.85
C ALA A 149 6.37 -5.80 4.78
N LYS A 150 7.52 -5.56 4.14
CA LYS A 150 7.66 -4.60 3.03
C LYS A 150 6.86 -5.01 1.80
N THR A 151 6.90 -6.29 1.44
CA THR A 151 6.10 -6.84 0.34
C THR A 151 4.61 -6.73 0.62
N PHE A 152 4.15 -7.08 1.83
CA PHE A 152 2.76 -6.88 2.22
C PHE A 152 2.35 -5.41 2.13
N GLN A 153 3.16 -4.49 2.64
CA GLN A 153 2.87 -3.06 2.54
C GLN A 153 2.79 -2.58 1.08
N ALA A 154 3.66 -3.09 0.21
CA ALA A 154 3.64 -2.80 -1.23
C ALA A 154 2.37 -3.33 -1.91
N THR A 155 1.98 -4.57 -1.62
CA THR A 155 0.76 -5.20 -2.16
C THR A 155 -0.50 -4.46 -1.72
N PHE A 156 -0.61 -4.13 -0.42
CA PHE A 156 -1.72 -3.34 0.10
C PHE A 156 -1.83 -1.98 -0.59
N ALA A 157 -0.70 -1.27 -0.69
CA ALA A 157 -0.65 0.04 -1.32
C ALA A 157 -0.96 -0.02 -2.81
N PHE A 158 -0.56 -1.10 -3.49
CA PHE A 158 -0.95 -1.40 -4.88
C PHE A 158 -2.46 -1.56 -5.01
N TYR A 159 -3.10 -2.44 -4.22
CA TYR A 159 -4.55 -2.66 -4.30
C TYR A 159 -5.35 -1.37 -4.08
N ARG A 160 -4.95 -0.57 -3.09
CA ARG A 160 -5.56 0.73 -2.84
C ARG A 160 -5.43 1.67 -4.04
N SER A 161 -4.21 1.81 -4.58
CA SER A 161 -3.92 2.76 -5.65
C SER A 161 -4.55 2.33 -6.98
N ILE A 162 -4.54 1.04 -7.31
CA ILE A 162 -5.15 0.52 -8.53
C ILE A 162 -6.68 0.63 -8.48
N HIS A 163 -7.30 0.38 -7.32
CA HIS A 163 -8.74 0.59 -7.14
C HIS A 163 -9.12 2.04 -7.41
N PHE A 164 -8.37 2.98 -6.81
CA PHE A 164 -8.56 4.41 -7.04
C PHE A 164 -8.43 4.78 -8.52
N VAL A 165 -7.41 4.26 -9.22
CA VAL A 165 -7.23 4.49 -10.67
C VAL A 165 -8.40 3.96 -11.48
N MET A 166 -8.90 2.77 -11.19
CA MET A 166 -10.02 2.18 -11.91
C MET A 166 -11.31 3.00 -11.73
N VAL A 167 -11.59 3.46 -10.51
CA VAL A 167 -12.73 4.34 -10.23
C VAL A 167 -12.56 5.69 -10.94
N ALA A 168 -11.35 6.27 -10.92
CA ALA A 168 -11.06 7.53 -11.59
C ALA A 168 -11.21 7.42 -13.11
N LEU A 169 -10.69 6.36 -13.73
CA LEU A 169 -10.87 6.08 -15.15
C LEU A 169 -12.35 5.90 -15.48
N ALA A 170 -13.09 5.10 -14.72
CA ALA A 170 -14.52 4.94 -14.92
C ALA A 170 -15.26 6.29 -14.88
N ALA A 171 -14.96 7.13 -13.89
CA ALA A 171 -15.54 8.47 -13.78
C ALA A 171 -15.21 9.36 -15.00
N ILE A 172 -13.97 9.32 -15.50
CA ILE A 172 -13.55 10.07 -16.70
C ILE A 172 -14.29 9.59 -17.95
N TYR A 173 -14.42 8.28 -18.15
CA TYR A 173 -15.13 7.70 -19.28
C TYR A 173 -16.64 7.98 -19.23
N ILE A 174 -17.25 7.90 -18.05
CA ILE A 174 -18.66 8.27 -17.84
C ILE A 174 -18.85 9.76 -18.15
N PHE A 175 -17.99 10.63 -17.60
CA PHE A 175 -18.03 12.06 -17.85
C PHE A 175 -17.92 12.37 -19.36
N TYR A 176 -16.95 11.76 -20.05
CA TYR A 176 -16.81 11.90 -21.50
C TYR A 176 -18.07 11.42 -22.25
N SER A 177 -18.65 10.29 -21.85
CA SER A 177 -19.90 9.78 -22.43
C SER A 177 -21.05 10.76 -22.30
N ILE A 178 -21.21 11.38 -21.12
CA ILE A 178 -22.25 12.37 -20.83
C ILE A 178 -22.06 13.62 -21.68
N VAL A 179 -20.83 14.16 -21.71
CA VAL A 179 -20.50 15.35 -22.51
C VAL A 179 -20.78 15.11 -23.99
N HIS A 180 -20.41 13.95 -24.51
CA HIS A 180 -20.65 13.59 -25.90
C HIS A 180 -22.13 13.37 -26.21
N TYR A 181 -22.87 12.67 -25.34
CA TYR A 181 -24.28 12.34 -25.54
C TYR A 181 -25.20 13.57 -25.55
N TYR A 182 -24.95 14.54 -24.67
CA TYR A 182 -25.76 15.76 -24.56
C TYR A 182 -25.21 16.94 -25.37
N GLU A 183 -24.13 16.73 -26.13
CA GLU A 183 -23.46 17.79 -26.89
C GLU A 183 -23.15 19.03 -26.02
N LEU A 184 -22.76 18.83 -24.76
CA LEU A 184 -22.63 19.90 -23.75
C LEU A 184 -21.60 20.97 -24.13
N ILE A 185 -20.71 20.66 -25.08
CA ILE A 185 -19.74 21.58 -25.64
C ILE A 185 -20.09 21.77 -27.13
N PRO A 186 -21.05 22.67 -27.45
CA PRO A 186 -21.43 22.94 -28.84
C PRO A 186 -20.25 23.57 -29.58
N GLY A 187 -19.89 22.99 -30.73
CA GLY A 187 -18.65 23.33 -31.44
C GLY A 187 -17.38 22.86 -30.73
N GLY A 188 -17.49 21.89 -29.83
CA GLY A 188 -16.40 21.42 -28.99
C GLY A 188 -15.22 20.82 -29.75
N LEU A 189 -14.04 20.88 -29.09
CA LEU A 189 -12.71 20.39 -29.48
C LEU A 189 -12.62 20.02 -30.97
N ASP A 190 -12.00 20.88 -31.78
CA ASP A 190 -11.74 20.70 -33.23
C ASP A 190 -10.85 19.48 -33.59
N PHE A 191 -10.80 18.48 -32.72
CA PHE A 191 -10.08 17.24 -32.94
C PHE A 191 -10.92 16.03 -32.54
N ILE A 192 -10.81 14.98 -33.35
CA ILE A 192 -11.38 13.67 -33.06
C ILE A 192 -10.39 12.94 -32.16
N THR A 193 -10.85 12.47 -31.00
CA THR A 193 -10.10 11.58 -30.10
C THR A 193 -10.06 10.17 -30.68
N TYR A 194 -9.09 9.33 -30.27
CA TYR A 194 -9.09 7.92 -30.70
C TYR A 194 -10.40 7.22 -30.34
N ILE A 195 -10.90 7.40 -29.11
CA ILE A 195 -12.15 6.81 -28.66
C ILE A 195 -13.38 7.35 -29.40
N GLY A 196 -13.40 8.65 -29.72
CA GLY A 196 -14.49 9.26 -30.50
C GLY A 196 -14.57 8.71 -31.92
N GLY A 197 -13.43 8.44 -32.55
CA GLY A 197 -13.40 7.86 -33.90
C GLY A 197 -13.82 6.38 -33.98
N LEU A 198 -13.90 5.67 -32.85
CA LEU A 198 -14.40 4.29 -32.82
C LEU A 198 -15.93 4.21 -32.95
N GLY A 199 -16.65 5.34 -32.77
CA GLY A 199 -18.11 5.38 -32.85
C GLY A 199 -18.81 4.51 -31.79
N ILE A 200 -18.17 4.33 -30.62
CA ILE A 200 -18.75 3.55 -29.52
C ILE A 200 -19.97 4.30 -28.97
N PRO A 201 -21.16 3.67 -28.92
CA PRO A 201 -22.34 4.28 -28.32
C PRO A 201 -22.08 4.68 -26.85
N PRO A 202 -22.44 5.90 -26.41
CA PRO A 202 -22.19 6.38 -25.05
C PRO A 202 -22.71 5.44 -23.96
N GLN A 203 -23.84 4.78 -24.18
CA GLN A 203 -24.45 3.85 -23.22
C GLN A 203 -23.58 2.62 -22.98
N ILE A 204 -22.92 2.11 -24.02
CA ILE A 204 -22.00 0.97 -23.90
C ILE A 204 -20.76 1.38 -23.11
N MET A 205 -20.25 2.60 -23.34
CA MET A 205 -19.09 3.12 -22.62
C MET A 205 -19.38 3.35 -21.13
N VAL A 206 -20.54 3.91 -20.79
CA VAL A 206 -21.01 4.04 -19.40
C VAL A 206 -21.14 2.66 -18.76
N GLY A 207 -21.87 1.72 -19.39
CA GLY A 207 -22.07 0.38 -18.85
C GLY A 207 -20.77 -0.39 -18.63
N ALA A 208 -19.82 -0.29 -19.57
CA ALA A 208 -18.49 -0.89 -19.41
C ALA A 208 -17.69 -0.24 -18.27
N SER A 209 -17.78 1.09 -18.11
CA SER A 209 -17.11 1.82 -17.04
C SER A 209 -17.66 1.46 -15.66
N GLU A 210 -18.98 1.39 -15.53
CA GLU A 210 -19.65 0.95 -14.30
C GLU A 210 -19.31 -0.50 -13.96
N PHE A 211 -19.32 -1.39 -14.95
CA PHE A 211 -18.94 -2.79 -14.78
C PHE A 211 -17.49 -2.93 -14.27
N LEU A 212 -16.55 -2.20 -14.87
CA LEU A 212 -15.15 -2.18 -14.44
C LEU A 212 -14.98 -1.61 -13.04
N ALA A 213 -15.68 -0.51 -12.71
CA ALA A 213 -15.68 0.05 -11.37
C ALA A 213 -16.26 -0.94 -10.34
N GLY A 214 -17.33 -1.64 -10.69
CA GLY A 214 -17.94 -2.69 -9.88
C GLY A 214 -16.99 -3.85 -9.59
N ILE A 215 -16.35 -4.42 -10.63
CA ILE A 215 -15.32 -5.46 -10.45
C ILE A 215 -14.18 -4.97 -9.57
N SER A 216 -13.72 -3.74 -9.82
CA SER A 216 -12.65 -3.12 -9.03
C SER A 216 -13.04 -3.01 -7.56
N PHE A 217 -14.27 -2.57 -7.28
CA PHE A 217 -14.80 -2.50 -5.92
C PHE A 217 -14.81 -3.87 -5.27
N PHE A 218 -15.45 -4.88 -5.86
CA PHE A 218 -15.51 -6.22 -5.25
C PHE A 218 -14.13 -6.86 -5.07
N THR A 219 -13.22 -6.68 -6.03
CA THR A 219 -11.91 -7.33 -5.99
C THR A 219 -10.97 -6.66 -4.99
N PHE A 220 -10.87 -5.33 -5.03
CA PHE A 220 -9.86 -4.60 -4.27
C PHE A 220 -10.36 -4.06 -2.94
N HIS A 221 -11.65 -3.77 -2.80
CA HIS A 221 -12.22 -3.37 -1.50
C HIS A 221 -12.18 -4.54 -0.51
N ASP A 222 -12.59 -5.73 -0.96
CA ASP A 222 -12.59 -6.95 -0.14
C ASP A 222 -11.17 -7.38 0.23
N ALA A 223 -10.29 -7.50 -0.77
CA ALA A 223 -8.89 -7.84 -0.55
C ALA A 223 -8.18 -6.87 0.41
N LYS A 224 -8.57 -5.59 0.43
CA LYS A 224 -8.01 -4.58 1.34
C LYS A 224 -8.36 -4.87 2.81
N GLY A 225 -9.56 -5.37 3.10
CA GLY A 225 -10.01 -5.69 4.46
C GLY A 225 -9.17 -6.82 5.06
N ASP A 226 -9.18 -7.97 4.39
CA ASP A 226 -8.47 -9.18 4.82
C ASP A 226 -6.96 -8.96 4.92
N HIS A 227 -6.39 -8.26 3.93
CA HIS A 227 -4.96 -8.00 3.89
C HIS A 227 -4.47 -7.16 5.07
N ARG A 228 -5.31 -6.27 5.63
CA ARG A 228 -4.93 -5.49 6.82
C ARG A 228 -4.81 -6.38 8.05
N GLN A 229 -5.73 -7.34 8.23
CA GLN A 229 -5.69 -8.27 9.36
C GLN A 229 -4.47 -9.19 9.26
N TYR A 230 -4.22 -9.76 8.08
CA TYR A 230 -3.04 -10.58 7.84
C TYR A 230 -1.75 -9.79 8.07
N TYR A 231 -1.69 -8.53 7.63
CA TYR A 231 -0.52 -7.69 7.87
C TYR A 231 -0.17 -7.57 9.36
N ILE A 232 -1.15 -7.44 10.26
CA ILE A 232 -0.89 -7.39 11.72
C ILE A 232 -0.32 -8.69 12.23
N GLN A 233 -0.91 -9.83 11.85
CA GLN A 233 -0.43 -11.15 12.27
C GLN A 233 1.00 -11.40 11.77
N TYR A 234 1.27 -11.08 10.50
CA TYR A 234 2.62 -11.20 9.92
C TYR A 234 3.62 -10.27 10.61
N LEU A 235 3.25 -9.02 10.88
CA LEU A 235 4.12 -8.07 11.57
C LEU A 235 4.54 -8.61 12.94
N ILE A 236 3.59 -9.16 13.70
CA ILE A 236 3.83 -9.72 15.02
C ILE A 236 4.71 -10.97 14.95
N GLN A 237 4.36 -11.90 14.06
CA GLN A 237 5.12 -13.14 13.92
C GLN A 237 6.55 -12.86 13.47
N GLU A 238 6.75 -11.96 12.50
CA GLU A 238 8.08 -11.58 12.02
C GLU A 238 8.88 -10.89 13.13
N TYR A 239 8.24 -10.03 13.94
CA TYR A 239 8.89 -9.41 15.10
C TYR A 239 9.42 -10.46 16.08
N LEU A 240 8.58 -11.43 16.46
CA LEU A 240 8.95 -12.50 17.38
C LEU A 240 10.12 -13.33 16.86
N ILE A 241 10.09 -13.72 15.58
CA ILE A 241 11.18 -14.48 14.94
C ILE A 241 12.50 -13.70 14.99
N VAL A 242 12.47 -12.42 14.66
CA VAL A 242 13.67 -11.57 14.69
C VAL A 242 14.20 -11.46 16.11
N THR A 243 13.34 -11.22 17.10
CA THR A 243 13.77 -11.13 18.51
C THR A 243 14.33 -12.43 19.08
N GLU A 244 13.72 -13.57 18.75
CA GLU A 244 14.19 -14.89 19.20
C GLU A 244 15.56 -15.21 18.61
N SER A 245 15.78 -14.89 17.34
CA SER A 245 17.09 -15.07 16.72
C SER A 245 18.17 -14.22 17.38
N GLU A 246 17.88 -12.97 17.77
CA GLU A 246 18.85 -12.10 18.45
C GLU A 246 19.28 -12.67 19.81
N ASP A 247 18.37 -13.34 20.52
CA ASP A 247 18.67 -14.00 21.79
C ASP A 247 19.55 -15.23 21.59
N GLU A 248 19.26 -16.06 20.58
CA GLU A 248 20.09 -17.23 20.23
C GLU A 248 21.53 -16.82 19.84
N TYR A 249 21.67 -15.70 19.12
CA TYR A 249 22.96 -15.13 18.71
C TYR A 249 23.62 -14.22 19.75
N SER A 250 23.07 -14.10 20.95
CA SER A 250 23.76 -13.50 22.12
C SER A 250 24.39 -14.55 23.05
N PRO A 251 25.25 -15.48 22.59
CA PRO A 251 25.85 -16.47 23.47
C PRO A 251 26.82 -15.78 24.44
N GLN A 252 26.46 -15.83 25.73
CA GLN A 252 27.35 -15.85 26.88
C GLN A 252 28.63 -14.99 26.81
N GLN A 253 28.53 -13.69 26.47
CA GLN A 253 29.65 -12.77 26.72
C GLN A 253 29.96 -12.60 28.23
N GLY A 254 29.22 -13.26 29.12
CA GLY A 254 29.41 -13.26 30.57
C GLY A 254 30.20 -14.43 31.18
N THR A 255 30.55 -15.48 30.44
CA THR A 255 31.24 -16.66 31.03
C THR A 255 32.73 -16.76 30.68
N PHE A 256 33.40 -15.62 30.49
CA PHE A 256 34.87 -15.54 30.66
C PHE A 256 35.17 -14.85 31.99
N ALA A 257 34.76 -15.51 33.08
CA ALA A 257 35.27 -15.19 34.40
C ALA A 257 36.70 -15.74 34.52
N ARG A 258 37.61 -14.79 34.75
CA ARG A 258 38.99 -14.83 35.28
C ARG A 258 39.50 -16.15 35.84
#